data_AF-A0A842PDP3-F1
#
_entry.id   AF-A0A842PDP3-F1
#
_cell.length_a   1.000
_cell.length_b   1.000
_cell.length_c   1.000
_cell.angle_alpha   90.00
_cell.angle_beta   90.00
_cell.angle_gamma   90.00
#
_symmetry.space_group_name_H-M   'P 1'
#
loop_
_entity.id
_entity.type
_entity.pdbx_description
1 polymer ?
#
loop_
_entity_poly.entity_id
_entity_poly.type
_entity_poly.pdbx_seq_one_letter_code
_entity_poly.pdbx_strand_id
1 'polypeptide(L)'
;MKNTKQNQRNTSIDVYLEEYNALREEILLRMKERNAVGNYILPLISALIVAIWQIPGRIEQERTFIIFLLIIPVIFFFLALIYCWHDLMIASLGGYINQILRHKLIEVCQHEDRYIGMGKISPKTLSGMRKR
;
A
#
# COMPACT_ATOMS: atom_id res chain seq x y z
N MET A 1 -3.47 40.41 -0.38
CA MET A 1 -3.35 39.34 -1.40
C MET A 1 -2.39 38.19 -1.07
N LYS A 2 -1.56 38.24 0.00
CA LYS A 2 -0.69 37.12 0.40
C LYS A 2 -1.42 35.97 1.13
N ASN A 3 -2.50 36.26 1.87
CA ASN A 3 -3.22 35.24 2.65
C ASN A 3 -3.90 34.14 1.81
N THR A 4 -4.43 34.46 0.62
CA THR A 4 -5.16 33.49 -0.20
C THR A 4 -4.26 32.40 -0.79
N LYS A 5 -3.02 32.72 -1.15
CA LYS A 5 -2.05 31.77 -1.73
C LYS A 5 -1.41 30.83 -0.70
N GLN A 6 -1.43 31.22 0.58
CA GLN A 6 -0.94 30.40 1.68
C GLN A 6 -2.03 29.44 2.15
N ASN A 7 -3.29 29.91 2.23
CA ASN A 7 -4.42 29.06 2.58
C ASN A 7 -4.65 27.94 1.54
N GLN A 8 -4.63 28.25 0.24
CA GLN A 8 -4.73 27.24 -0.83
C GLN A 8 -3.60 26.19 -0.80
N ARG A 9 -2.41 26.55 -0.30
CA ARG A 9 -1.27 25.64 -0.21
C ARG A 9 -1.36 24.69 0.98
N ASN A 10 -1.80 25.19 2.14
CA ASN A 10 -2.09 24.36 3.30
C ASN A 10 -3.16 23.31 2.94
N THR A 11 -4.22 23.74 2.23
CA THR A 11 -5.23 22.82 1.72
C THR A 11 -4.65 21.77 0.77
N SER A 12 -3.68 22.11 -0.09
CA SER A 12 -3.06 21.13 -0.98
C SER A 12 -2.19 20.10 -0.25
N ILE A 13 -1.47 20.50 0.79
CA ILE A 13 -0.67 19.58 1.62
C ILE A 13 -1.58 18.63 2.40
N ASP A 14 -2.64 19.18 2.99
CA ASP A 14 -3.63 18.41 3.74
C ASP A 14 -4.29 17.35 2.85
N VAL A 15 -4.65 17.71 1.61
CA VAL A 15 -5.21 16.76 0.62
C VAL A 15 -4.25 15.62 0.30
N TYR A 16 -2.95 15.91 0.07
CA TYR A 16 -1.98 14.85 -0.22
C TYR A 16 -1.67 13.97 1.00
N LEU A 17 -1.72 14.53 2.21
CA LEU A 17 -1.57 13.75 3.45
C LEU A 17 -2.78 12.84 3.70
N GLU A 18 -3.99 13.33 3.41
CA GLU A 18 -5.21 12.55 3.52
C GLU A 18 -5.23 11.41 2.47
N GLU A 19 -4.82 11.70 1.23
CA GLU A 19 -4.65 10.69 0.18
C GLU A 19 -3.60 9.63 0.57
N TYR A 20 -2.47 10.05 1.16
CA TYR A 20 -1.45 9.14 1.68
C TYR A 20 -2.01 8.23 2.79
N ASN A 21 -2.75 8.80 3.74
CA ASN A 21 -3.34 8.04 4.84
C ASN A 21 -4.36 7.02 4.33
N ALA A 22 -5.22 7.42 3.39
CA ALA A 22 -6.19 6.53 2.76
C ALA A 22 -5.50 5.36 2.04
N LEU A 23 -4.47 5.65 1.24
CA LEU A 23 -3.66 4.63 0.55
C LEU A 23 -2.96 3.68 1.53
N ARG A 24 -2.43 4.22 2.64
CA ARG A 24 -1.78 3.42 3.68
C ARG A 24 -2.77 2.50 4.39
N GLU A 25 -3.96 2.99 4.72
CA GLU A 25 -5.03 2.18 5.30
C GLU A 25 -5.48 1.07 4.34
N GLU A 26 -5.59 1.38 3.05
CA GLU A 26 -5.94 0.39 2.03
C GLU A 26 -4.87 -0.71 1.91
N ILE A 27 -3.58 -0.37 1.97
CA ILE A 27 -2.50 -1.37 2.01
C ILE A 27 -2.60 -2.25 3.25
N LEU A 28 -2.81 -1.65 4.43
CA LEU A 28 -2.94 -2.39 5.69
C LEU A 28 -4.15 -3.34 5.66
N LEU A 29 -5.28 -2.89 5.11
CA LEU A 29 -6.47 -3.71 4.91
C LEU A 29 -6.15 -4.92 4.03
N ARG A 30 -5.49 -4.69 2.88
CA ARG A 30 -5.14 -5.75 1.93
C ARG A 30 -4.12 -6.74 2.51
N MET A 31 -3.18 -6.28 3.34
CA MET A 31 -2.27 -7.16 4.09
C MET A 31 -3.04 -8.03 5.09
N LYS A 32 -4.04 -7.46 5.78
CA LYS A 32 -4.90 -8.20 6.71
C LYS A 32 -5.75 -9.25 5.99
N GLU A 33 -6.31 -8.91 4.83
CA GLU A 33 -7.05 -9.85 3.98
C GLU A 33 -6.16 -10.98 3.48
N ARG A 34 -4.95 -10.68 3.00
CA ARG A 34 -3.96 -11.69 2.60
C ARG A 34 -3.65 -12.65 3.76
N ASN A 35 -3.47 -12.11 4.97
CA ASN A 35 -3.23 -12.94 6.15
C ASN A 35 -4.45 -13.81 6.51
N ALA A 36 -5.66 -13.27 6.35
CA ALA A 36 -6.89 -14.04 6.53
C ALA A 36 -6.98 -15.20 5.52
N VAL A 37 -6.66 -14.96 4.24
CA VAL A 37 -6.61 -16.01 3.21
C VAL A 37 -5.61 -17.10 3.60
N GLY A 38 -4.40 -16.73 4.06
CA GLY A 38 -3.43 -17.70 4.58
C GLY A 38 -3.97 -18.55 5.73
N ASN A 39 -4.68 -17.92 6.67
CA ASN A 39 -5.33 -18.61 7.78
C ASN A 39 -6.48 -19.53 7.34
N TYR A 40 -7.12 -19.29 6.19
CA TYR A 40 -8.14 -20.19 5.63
C TYR A 40 -7.53 -21.37 4.85
N ILE A 41 -6.35 -21.21 4.26
CA ILE A 41 -5.66 -22.27 3.51
C ILE A 41 -5.22 -23.42 4.43
N LEU A 42 -4.70 -23.10 5.62
CA LEU A 42 -4.28 -24.09 6.63
C LEU A 42 -5.38 -25.10 7.00
N PRO A 43 -6.58 -24.68 7.45
CA PRO A 43 -7.66 -25.60 7.77
C PRO A 43 -8.18 -26.31 6.52
N LEU A 44 -8.20 -25.66 5.34
CA LEU A 44 -8.59 -26.30 4.10
C LEU A 44 -7.68 -27.48 3.73
N ILE A 45 -6.36 -27.30 3.82
CA ILE A 45 -5.39 -28.39 3.59
C ILE A 45 -5.57 -29.49 4.63
N SER A 46 -5.77 -29.14 5.91
CA SER A 46 -5.98 -30.13 6.96
C SER A 46 -7.25 -30.97 6.73
N ALA A 47 -8.35 -30.33 6.32
CA ALA A 47 -9.60 -31.00 6.00
C ALA A 47 -9.44 -31.93 4.79
N LEU A 48 -8.64 -31.51 3.80
CA LEU A 48 -8.36 -32.32 2.62
C LEU A 48 -7.55 -33.58 2.96
N ILE A 49 -6.53 -33.46 3.82
CA ILE A 49 -5.76 -34.62 4.31
C ILE A 49 -6.66 -35.59 5.08
N VAL A 50 -7.50 -35.08 5.97
CA VAL A 50 -8.45 -35.89 6.75
C VAL A 50 -9.46 -36.58 5.82
N ALA A 51 -9.98 -35.88 4.82
CA ALA A 51 -10.90 -36.43 3.84
C ALA A 51 -10.27 -37.59 3.04
N ILE A 52 -9.00 -37.46 2.65
CA ILE A 52 -8.25 -38.55 1.97
C ILE A 52 -8.07 -39.75 2.92
N TRP A 53 -7.73 -39.49 4.19
CA TRP A 53 -7.49 -40.54 5.19
C TRP A 53 -8.77 -41.32 5.55
N GLN A 54 -9.94 -40.67 5.50
CA GLN A 54 -11.24 -41.28 5.84
C GLN A 54 -11.88 -42.12 4.72
N ILE A 55 -11.20 -42.32 3.59
CA ILE A 55 -11.69 -43.17 2.49
C ILE A 55 -10.95 -44.54 2.44
N PRO A 56 -10.86 -45.34 3.52
CA PRO A 56 -10.52 -46.75 3.37
C PRO A 56 -11.78 -47.56 3.03
N GLY A 57 -11.75 -48.27 1.89
CA GLY A 57 -12.65 -49.40 1.61
C GLY A 57 -14.06 -49.10 1.09
N ARG A 58 -14.41 -47.85 0.74
CA ARG A 58 -15.77 -47.51 0.24
C ARG A 58 -15.90 -47.29 -1.28
N ILE A 59 -14.79 -47.03 -2.00
CA ILE A 59 -14.74 -46.74 -3.44
C ILE A 59 -13.45 -47.35 -4.00
N GLU A 60 -13.41 -47.75 -5.29
CA GLU A 60 -12.17 -48.11 -5.98
C GLU A 60 -11.10 -47.02 -5.72
N GLN A 61 -10.07 -47.41 -4.99
CA GLN A 61 -9.05 -46.51 -4.45
C GLN A 61 -8.40 -45.68 -5.57
N GLU A 62 -8.28 -46.29 -6.75
CA GLU A 62 -7.73 -45.70 -7.97
C GLU A 62 -8.56 -44.52 -8.50
N ARG A 63 -9.89 -44.66 -8.59
CA ARG A 63 -10.77 -43.56 -9.06
C ARG A 63 -10.75 -42.37 -8.10
N THR A 64 -10.75 -42.65 -6.81
CA THR A 64 -10.72 -41.61 -5.77
C THR A 64 -9.40 -40.83 -5.83
N PHE A 65 -8.28 -41.55 -5.98
CA PHE A 65 -6.96 -40.95 -6.13
C PHE A 65 -6.86 -40.04 -7.37
N ILE A 66 -7.37 -40.49 -8.53
CA ILE A 66 -7.41 -39.70 -9.77
C ILE A 66 -8.21 -38.40 -9.59
N ILE A 67 -9.36 -38.46 -8.92
CA ILE A 67 -10.20 -37.29 -8.65
C ILE A 67 -9.45 -36.26 -7.78
N PHE A 68 -8.79 -36.70 -6.70
CA PHE A 68 -7.98 -35.80 -5.88
C PHE A 68 -6.80 -35.22 -6.65
N LEU A 69 -6.14 -36.02 -7.49
CA LEU A 69 -5.02 -35.57 -8.32
C LEU A 69 -5.42 -34.50 -9.34
N LEU A 70 -6.70 -34.45 -9.74
CA LEU A 70 -7.27 -33.41 -10.59
C LEU A 70 -7.78 -32.20 -9.81
N ILE A 71 -8.43 -32.40 -8.66
CA ILE A 71 -9.05 -31.33 -7.89
C ILE A 71 -8.01 -30.48 -7.16
N ILE A 72 -6.98 -31.11 -6.58
CA ILE A 72 -5.96 -30.40 -5.79
C ILE A 72 -5.23 -29.33 -6.63
N PRO A 73 -4.69 -29.63 -7.83
CA PRO A 73 -4.03 -28.61 -8.65
C PRO A 73 -4.94 -27.46 -9.03
N VAL A 74 -6.23 -27.73 -9.29
CA VAL A 74 -7.21 -26.69 -9.63
C VAL A 74 -7.44 -25.75 -8.46
N ILE A 75 -7.63 -26.29 -7.25
CA ILE A 75 -7.77 -25.47 -6.04
C ILE A 75 -6.51 -24.63 -5.80
N PHE A 76 -5.33 -25.25 -5.92
CA PHE A 76 -4.05 -24.55 -5.77
C PHE A 76 -3.85 -23.47 -6.82
N PHE A 77 -4.28 -23.69 -8.06
CA PHE A 77 -4.21 -22.71 -9.13
C PHE A 77 -5.03 -21.45 -8.79
N PHE A 78 -6.28 -21.61 -8.33
CA PHE A 78 -7.10 -20.46 -7.91
C PHE A 78 -6.52 -19.74 -6.70
N LEU A 79 -6.00 -20.48 -5.72
CA LEU A 79 -5.32 -19.88 -4.56
C LEU A 79 -4.08 -19.08 -4.97
N ALA A 80 -3.28 -19.60 -5.90
CA ALA A 80 -2.11 -18.93 -6.45
C ALA A 80 -2.50 -17.64 -7.20
N LEU A 81 -3.58 -17.67 -7.99
CA LEU A 81 -4.11 -16.47 -8.66
C LEU A 81 -4.52 -15.39 -7.67
N ILE A 82 -5.25 -15.75 -6.60
CA ILE A 82 -5.66 -14.81 -5.55
C ILE A 82 -4.43 -14.20 -4.86
N TYR A 83 -3.44 -15.03 -4.52
CA TYR A 83 -2.19 -14.54 -3.92
C TYR A 83 -1.43 -13.58 -4.85
N CYS A 84 -1.29 -13.95 -6.11
CA CYS A 84 -0.61 -13.12 -7.12
C CYS A 84 -1.33 -11.77 -7.32
N TRP A 85 -2.67 -11.79 -7.33
CA TRP A 85 -3.48 -10.58 -7.43
C TRP A 85 -3.26 -9.63 -6.24
N HIS A 86 -3.23 -10.16 -5.02
CA HIS A 86 -2.94 -9.35 -3.82
C HIS A 86 -1.53 -8.75 -3.87
N ASP A 87 -0.52 -9.53 -4.26
CA ASP A 87 0.86 -9.03 -4.35
C ASP A 87 1.00 -7.96 -5.43
N LEU A 88 0.34 -8.13 -6.59
CA LEU A 88 0.34 -7.14 -7.66
C LEU A 88 -0.34 -5.83 -7.23
N MET A 89 -1.44 -5.90 -6.50
CA MET A 89 -2.11 -4.71 -5.97
C MET A 89 -1.28 -4.00 -4.89
N ILE A 90 -0.63 -4.75 -3.99
CA ILE A 90 0.25 -4.15 -2.98
C ILE A 90 1.44 -3.46 -3.67
N ALA A 91 2.03 -4.11 -4.69
CA ALA A 91 3.13 -3.55 -5.45
C ALA A 91 2.72 -2.28 -6.23
N SER A 92 1.53 -2.26 -6.84
CA SER A 92 1.04 -1.08 -7.58
C SER A 92 0.76 0.10 -6.65
N LEU A 93 0.09 -0.14 -5.51
CA LEU A 93 -0.15 0.86 -4.47
C LEU A 93 1.16 1.41 -3.89
N GLY A 94 2.10 0.54 -3.54
CA GLY A 94 3.41 0.95 -3.03
C GLY A 94 4.23 1.73 -4.07
N GLY A 95 4.16 1.32 -5.34
CA GLY A 95 4.78 2.02 -6.46
C GLY A 95 4.22 3.43 -6.66
N TYR A 96 2.88 3.56 -6.61
CA TYR A 96 2.19 4.85 -6.71
C TYR A 96 2.62 5.82 -5.61
N ILE A 97 2.63 5.35 -4.36
CA ILE A 97 3.08 6.14 -3.21
C ILE A 97 4.51 6.65 -3.42
N ASN A 98 5.43 5.75 -3.81
CA ASN A 98 6.84 6.09 -3.89
C ASN A 98 7.20 6.97 -5.10
N GLN A 99 6.55 6.77 -6.25
CA GLN A 99 6.86 7.49 -7.48
C GLN A 99 6.12 8.82 -7.59
N ILE A 100 4.83 8.85 -7.24
CA ILE A 100 3.96 10.01 -7.49
C ILE A 100 3.79 10.81 -6.20
N LEU A 101 3.27 10.18 -5.15
CA LEU A 101 2.89 10.90 -3.93
C LEU A 101 4.09 11.50 -3.22
N ARG A 102 5.16 10.72 -3.05
CA ARG A 102 6.40 11.18 -2.42
C ARG A 102 7.05 12.33 -3.18
N HIS A 103 7.06 12.26 -4.52
CA HIS A 103 7.65 13.32 -5.34
C HIS A 103 6.85 14.62 -5.24
N LYS A 104 5.51 14.53 -5.26
CA LYS A 104 4.62 15.69 -5.08
C LYS A 104 4.76 16.30 -3.69
N LEU A 105 4.86 15.50 -2.63
CA LEU A 105 5.09 16.01 -1.27
C LEU A 105 6.43 16.75 -1.16
N ILE A 106 7.51 16.18 -1.72
CA ILE A 106 8.83 16.81 -1.72
C ILE A 106 8.81 18.12 -2.51
N GLU A 107 8.15 18.15 -3.67
CA GLU A 107 8.03 19.36 -4.50
C GLU A 107 7.31 20.49 -3.77
N VAL A 108 6.19 20.19 -3.11
CA VAL A 108 5.42 21.17 -2.33
C VAL A 108 6.22 21.66 -1.11
N CYS A 109 6.94 20.77 -0.43
CA CYS A 109 7.74 21.08 0.75
C CYS A 109 9.02 21.89 0.42
N GLN A 110 9.74 21.54 -0.66
CA GLN A 110 10.90 22.30 -1.14
C GLN A 110 10.54 23.70 -1.65
N HIS A 111 9.31 23.89 -2.13
CA HIS A 111 8.82 25.22 -2.49
C HIS A 111 8.65 26.10 -1.24
N GLU A 112 8.32 25.52 -0.09
CA GLU A 112 8.17 26.20 1.20
C GLU A 112 9.51 26.74 1.72
N ASP A 113 10.57 25.92 1.70
CA ASP A 113 11.91 26.31 2.12
C ASP A 113 12.50 27.44 1.25
N ARG A 114 12.21 27.45 -0.05
CA ARG A 114 12.64 28.54 -0.95
C ARG A 114 11.94 29.87 -0.64
N TYR A 115 10.69 29.87 -0.18
CA TYR A 115 10.00 31.10 0.22
C TYR A 115 10.45 31.60 1.60
N ILE A 116 10.78 30.69 2.52
CA ILE A 116 11.34 31.04 3.84
C ILE A 116 12.79 31.56 3.69
N GLY A 117 13.58 30.97 2.78
CA GLY A 117 14.94 31.40 2.46
C GLY A 117 15.02 32.77 1.77
N MET A 118 14.08 33.11 0.88
CA MET A 118 14.00 34.44 0.25
C MET A 118 13.42 35.53 1.17
N GLY A 119 12.82 35.17 2.32
CA GLY A 119 12.32 36.12 3.31
C GLY A 119 13.39 36.78 4.19
N LYS A 120 14.66 36.34 4.10
CA LYS A 120 15.76 36.77 4.98
C LYS A 120 16.83 37.67 4.34
N ILE A 121 16.57 38.28 3.19
CA ILE A 121 17.47 39.31 2.63
C ILE A 121 16.68 40.58 2.31
N SER A 122 16.43 41.40 3.34
CA SER A 122 16.05 42.80 3.19
C SER A 122 17.30 43.66 3.41
N PRO A 123 17.95 44.20 2.37
CA PRO A 123 19.15 45.01 2.52
C PRO A 123 18.78 46.45 2.84
N LYS A 124 18.30 46.73 4.05
CA LYS A 124 18.10 48.11 4.53
C LYS A 124 18.26 48.18 6.04
N THR A 125 19.46 48.59 6.49
CA THR A 125 19.71 49.80 7.30
C THR A 125 21.10 49.70 7.95
N LEU A 126 22.13 50.13 7.23
CA LEU A 126 23.37 50.64 7.83
C LEU A 126 23.73 51.96 7.14
N SER A 127 22.72 52.83 7.05
CA SER A 127 22.89 54.27 6.84
C SER A 127 22.55 54.92 8.18
N GLY A 128 23.56 55.52 8.82
CA GLY A 128 23.36 56.39 9.98
C GLY A 128 23.95 55.85 11.28
N MET A 129 25.25 56.09 11.49
CA MET A 129 25.96 56.43 12.74
C MET A 129 27.43 56.04 12.50
N ARG A 130 28.43 56.94 12.59
CA ARG A 130 28.61 57.97 13.60
C ARG A 130 29.59 59.02 13.05
N LYS A 131 29.14 60.28 13.01
CA LYS A 131 30.05 61.43 13.13
C LYS A 131 30.60 61.41 14.56
N ARG A 132 31.92 61.42 14.70
CA ARG A 132 32.72 62.32 15.54
C ARG A 132 34.18 61.99 15.34
#